data_AF-R5Q0S9-F1
#
_entry.id   AF-R5Q0S9-F1
#
_cell.length_a   1.000
_cell.length_b   1.000
_cell.length_c   1.000
_cell.angle_alpha   90.00
_cell.angle_beta   90.00
_cell.angle_gamma   90.00
#
_symmetry.space_group_name_H-M   'P 1'
#
loop_
_entity.id
_entity.type
_entity.pdbx_description
1 polymer ?
#
loop_
_entity_poly.entity_id
_entity_poly.type
_entity_poly.pdbx_seq_one_letter_code
_entity_poly.pdbx_strand_id
1 'polypeptide(L)'
;MRFKFRFLLLFLIFTVGFSGLSLELIVLRQLSNFVGSGTIPTSIVIGVVLAFMSVGYYRGSVLKTADVSLRQMISRDFFLIAVMVLLSGSYLFVTIYFELMKSAGITSHIAQTFIYSLLFLSLSSYLFGKITSVVSRYLHHSDKNYTGRVMAVDTVGSVLGSLLTTLVLMPFIGVNHTLMLVVLLTLAASTVFFKPNFIPRAGYFSALAVVFAFTVAANSDKMLFDTLDVVENNAVSTISLIKGDEGKSLILSVNGSASSKISEDKDLMFAYVRYIEENFIANLPKSEKKKVLVLGAGGFTMGLNDTFHDYTYIDVDKSLLEVSERDFLKKKLEPNKKFIVQDANQFLKEPPEKYDLIILDTYSSRYQIPITLITEEYFTRVRNALNKGGIAVMNIIAHPAFKDDFSKNIDNTLRKVFPKNLSRHVIGSFSPYQENPQNIAYVFYNVPETNEIYTVNRNRSFYD
;
A
#
# COMPACT_ATOMS: atom_id res chain seq x y z
N MET A 1 -36.84 22.35 21.43
CA MET A 1 -35.97 22.32 20.22
C MET A 1 -36.70 21.57 19.11
N ARG A 2 -36.72 22.07 17.86
CA ARG A 2 -37.42 21.40 16.75
C ARG A 2 -36.77 20.03 16.48
N PHE A 3 -37.55 18.94 16.48
CA PHE A 3 -37.11 17.55 16.26
C PHE A 3 -36.14 17.42 15.07
N LYS A 4 -36.44 18.08 13.95
CA LYS A 4 -35.60 18.12 12.74
C LYS A 4 -34.16 18.60 12.99
N PHE A 5 -33.94 19.54 13.91
CA PHE A 5 -32.59 20.05 14.19
C PHE A 5 -31.74 19.09 15.02
N ARG A 6 -32.38 18.32 15.92
CA ARG A 6 -31.69 17.27 16.69
C ARG A 6 -31.21 16.14 15.78
N PHE A 7 -32.07 15.70 14.86
CA PHE A 7 -31.73 14.68 13.87
C PHE A 7 -30.55 15.12 12.99
N LEU A 8 -30.56 16.38 12.51
CA LEU A 8 -29.43 16.94 11.74
C LEU A 8 -28.12 16.94 12.53
N LEU A 9 -28.15 17.24 13.84
CA LEU A 9 -26.94 17.21 14.67
C LEU A 9 -26.43 15.78 14.90
N LEU A 10 -27.32 14.80 15.05
CA LEU A 10 -26.90 13.39 15.13
C LEU A 10 -26.33 12.89 13.80
N PHE A 11 -26.96 13.22 12.66
CA PHE A 11 -26.42 12.91 11.35
C PHE A 11 -25.04 13.54 11.13
N LEU A 12 -24.84 14.76 11.61
CA LEU A 12 -23.54 15.41 11.57
C LEU A 12 -22.48 14.67 12.40
N ILE A 13 -22.83 14.18 13.60
CA ILE A 13 -21.94 13.34 14.39
C ILE A 13 -21.58 12.04 13.64
N PHE A 14 -22.55 11.44 12.96
CA PHE A 14 -22.27 10.30 12.08
C PHE A 14 -21.26 10.67 10.99
N THR A 15 -21.42 11.83 10.34
CA THR A 15 -20.46 12.33 9.34
C THR A 15 -19.07 12.60 9.93
N VAL A 16 -18.98 13.06 11.19
CA VAL A 16 -17.68 13.21 11.88
C VAL A 16 -16.97 11.86 11.99
N GLY A 17 -17.63 10.85 12.56
CA GLY A 17 -17.03 9.51 12.69
C GLY A 17 -16.69 8.90 11.33
N PHE A 18 -17.62 8.96 10.37
CA PHE A 18 -17.43 8.42 9.03
C PHE A 18 -16.26 9.09 8.30
N SER A 19 -16.26 10.42 8.17
CA SER A 19 -15.21 11.16 7.46
C SER A 19 -13.87 11.12 8.19
N GLY A 20 -13.87 11.10 9.52
CA GLY A 20 -12.65 11.00 10.32
C GLY A 20 -11.91 9.70 10.08
N LEU A 21 -12.60 8.56 10.23
CA LEU A 21 -11.96 7.26 10.02
C LEU A 21 -11.67 6.97 8.53
N SER A 22 -12.52 7.47 7.63
CA SER A 22 -12.25 7.37 6.18
C SER A 22 -10.98 8.14 5.81
N LEU A 23 -10.80 9.35 6.34
CA LEU A 23 -9.58 10.14 6.11
C LEU A 23 -8.34 9.39 6.58
N GLU A 24 -8.37 8.86 7.80
CA GLU A 24 -7.24 8.14 8.38
C GLU A 24 -6.80 6.96 7.49
N LEU A 25 -7.76 6.17 7.00
CA LEU A 25 -7.48 5.01 6.14
C LEU A 25 -7.02 5.41 4.74
N ILE A 26 -7.58 6.47 4.15
CA ILE A 26 -7.11 7.02 2.87
C ILE A 26 -5.65 7.46 3.01
N VAL A 27 -5.31 8.19 4.07
CA VAL A 27 -3.95 8.67 4.30
C VAL A 27 -2.98 7.50 4.47
N LEU A 28 -3.32 6.52 5.31
CA LEU A 28 -2.48 5.32 5.47
C LEU A 28 -2.23 4.61 4.13
N ARG A 29 -3.24 4.54 3.27
CA ARG A 29 -3.12 3.94 1.95
C ARG A 29 -2.23 4.75 1.01
N GLN A 30 -2.37 6.08 0.97
CA GLN A 30 -1.53 6.93 0.12
C GLN A 30 -0.07 6.94 0.60
N LEU A 31 0.15 6.94 1.93
CA LEU A 31 1.48 6.91 2.53
C LEU A 31 2.24 5.60 2.23
N SER A 32 1.53 4.49 2.00
CA SER A 32 2.19 3.19 1.79
C SER A 32 3.14 3.17 0.59
N ASN A 33 2.89 4.02 -0.40
CA ASN A 33 3.74 4.21 -1.58
C ASN A 33 5.11 4.85 -1.25
N PHE A 34 5.19 5.63 -0.18
CA PHE A 34 6.36 6.44 0.16
C PHE A 34 7.15 5.89 1.35
N VAL A 35 6.44 5.40 2.37
CA VAL A 35 7.02 4.95 3.65
C VAL A 35 6.72 3.48 3.98
N GLY A 36 5.95 2.79 3.13
CA GLY A 36 5.50 1.41 3.34
C GLY A 36 4.27 1.29 4.24
N SER A 37 3.71 0.07 4.34
CA SER A 37 2.48 -0.26 5.09
C SER A 37 2.75 -0.83 6.49
N GLY A 38 3.90 -0.51 7.08
CA GLY A 38 4.32 -1.06 8.37
C GLY A 38 3.51 -0.58 9.58
N THR A 39 3.70 -1.27 10.71
CA THR A 39 3.07 -0.91 11.98
C THR A 39 3.55 0.44 12.53
N ILE A 40 4.79 0.83 12.22
CA ILE A 40 5.38 2.09 12.70
C ILE A 40 4.69 3.32 12.08
N PRO A 41 4.61 3.50 10.73
CA PRO A 41 3.84 4.60 10.14
C PRO A 41 2.39 4.64 10.61
N THR A 42 1.76 3.47 10.72
CA THR A 42 0.38 3.33 11.17
C THR A 42 0.19 3.84 12.60
N SER A 43 1.09 3.48 13.51
CA SER A 43 1.04 3.93 14.91
C SER A 43 1.23 5.43 15.05
N ILE A 44 2.06 6.05 14.20
CA ILE A 44 2.29 7.50 14.19
C ILE A 44 1.00 8.22 13.77
N VAL A 45 0.38 7.78 12.67
CA VAL A 45 -0.86 8.37 12.15
C VAL A 45 -1.97 8.28 13.21
N ILE A 46 -2.24 7.08 13.74
CA ILE A 46 -3.24 6.86 14.80
C ILE A 46 -2.93 7.74 16.02
N GLY A 47 -1.67 7.74 16.47
CA GLY A 47 -1.25 8.49 17.65
C GLY A 47 -1.49 10.00 17.51
N VAL A 48 -1.14 10.58 16.36
CA VAL A 48 -1.36 12.01 16.09
C VAL A 48 -2.85 12.32 15.97
N VAL A 49 -3.63 11.51 15.25
CA VAL A 49 -5.08 11.69 15.11
C VAL A 49 -5.75 11.69 16.49
N LEU A 50 -5.48 10.68 17.32
CA LEU A 50 -6.05 10.57 18.66
C LEU A 50 -5.60 11.71 19.59
N ALA A 51 -4.32 12.11 19.54
CA ALA A 51 -3.81 13.20 20.36
C ALA A 51 -4.52 14.53 20.05
N PHE A 52 -4.64 14.87 18.76
CA PHE A 52 -5.31 16.12 18.37
C PHE A 52 -6.82 16.06 18.51
N MET A 53 -7.45 14.89 18.30
CA MET A 53 -8.86 14.69 18.64
C MET A 53 -9.09 14.92 20.14
N SER A 54 -8.20 14.44 21.02
CA SER A 54 -8.26 14.68 22.46
C SER A 54 -8.20 16.17 22.81
N VAL A 55 -7.26 16.91 22.21
CA VAL A 55 -7.18 18.38 22.34
C VAL A 55 -8.47 19.05 21.83
N GLY A 56 -9.03 18.53 20.74
CA GLY A 56 -10.31 18.93 20.18
C GLY A 56 -11.47 18.75 21.17
N TYR A 57 -11.58 17.55 21.77
CA TYR A 57 -12.61 17.26 22.76
C TYR A 57 -12.53 18.21 23.97
N TYR A 58 -11.32 18.45 24.47
CA TYR A 58 -11.07 19.37 25.58
C TYR A 58 -11.43 20.82 25.21
N ARG A 59 -10.95 21.34 24.07
CA ARG A 59 -11.32 22.70 23.63
C ARG A 59 -12.81 22.83 23.37
N GLY A 60 -13.39 21.81 22.75
CA GLY A 60 -14.82 21.71 22.51
C GLY A 60 -15.63 21.79 23.80
N SER A 61 -15.14 21.24 24.91
CA SER A 61 -15.85 21.17 26.20
C SER A 61 -15.82 22.48 26.98
N VAL A 62 -14.79 23.32 26.78
CA VAL A 62 -14.63 24.62 27.46
C VAL A 62 -15.11 25.83 26.64
N LEU A 63 -15.30 25.67 25.32
CA LEU A 63 -15.75 26.76 24.43
C LEU A 63 -17.14 27.29 24.83
N LYS A 64 -17.19 28.53 25.30
CA LYS A 64 -18.43 29.27 25.55
C LYS A 64 -19.01 29.71 24.21
N THR A 65 -20.12 29.10 23.78
CA THR A 65 -20.78 29.40 22.49
C THR A 65 -21.63 30.69 22.54
N ALA A 66 -21.19 31.71 23.29
CA ALA A 66 -21.93 32.96 23.46
C ALA A 66 -21.71 33.96 22.30
N ASP A 67 -20.54 33.91 21.62
CA ASP A 67 -20.14 34.92 20.63
C ASP A 67 -20.29 34.49 19.15
N VAL A 68 -20.41 33.19 18.87
CA VAL A 68 -20.56 32.64 17.51
C VAL A 68 -21.72 31.66 17.49
N SER A 69 -22.64 31.78 16.52
CA SER A 69 -23.73 30.82 16.42
C SER A 69 -23.17 29.41 16.15
N LEU A 70 -23.61 28.40 16.92
CA LEU A 70 -23.18 27.00 16.79
C LEU A 70 -23.13 26.52 15.33
N ARG A 71 -24.12 26.94 14.54
CA ARG A 71 -24.22 26.65 13.11
C ARG A 71 -23.06 27.21 12.28
N GLN A 72 -22.67 28.46 12.51
CA GLN A 72 -21.53 29.08 11.82
C GLN A 72 -20.21 28.39 12.17
N MET A 73 -20.01 28.05 13.45
CA MET A 73 -18.81 27.34 13.89
C MET A 73 -18.71 25.98 13.19
N ILE A 74 -19.79 25.18 13.23
CA ILE A 74 -19.88 23.90 12.54
C ILE A 74 -19.60 24.05 11.04
N SER A 75 -20.27 25.00 10.37
CA SER A 75 -20.12 25.21 8.94
C SER A 75 -18.67 25.52 8.57
N ARG A 76 -18.02 26.46 9.29
CA ARG A 76 -16.61 26.80 9.10
C ARG A 76 -15.70 25.61 9.36
N ASP A 77 -15.91 24.88 10.45
CA ASP A 77 -15.05 23.78 10.84
C ASP A 77 -15.13 22.62 9.82
N PHE A 78 -16.32 22.29 9.31
CA PHE A 78 -16.46 21.31 8.23
C PHE A 78 -15.85 21.77 6.91
N PHE A 79 -15.91 23.07 6.60
CA PHE A 79 -15.21 23.62 5.43
C PHE A 79 -13.70 23.44 5.56
N LEU A 80 -13.14 23.76 6.73
CA LEU A 80 -11.71 23.56 7.00
C LEU A 80 -11.33 22.07 7.00
N ILE A 81 -12.18 21.19 7.54
CA ILE A 81 -12.00 19.75 7.45
C ILE A 81 -11.95 19.32 5.98
N ALA A 82 -12.85 19.78 5.13
CA ALA A 82 -12.86 19.42 3.71
C ALA A 82 -11.55 19.82 3.00
N VAL A 83 -11.03 21.02 3.27
CA VAL A 83 -9.73 21.46 2.76
C VAL A 83 -8.59 20.60 3.29
N MET A 84 -8.57 20.30 4.60
CA MET A 84 -7.53 19.46 5.18
C MET A 84 -7.60 18.02 4.67
N VAL A 85 -8.79 17.46 4.47
CA VAL A 85 -9.00 16.15 3.85
C VAL A 85 -8.42 16.13 2.46
N LEU A 86 -8.68 17.15 1.63
CA LEU A 86 -8.06 17.27 0.31
C LEU A 86 -6.53 17.29 0.38
N LEU A 87 -5.95 18.15 1.23
CA LEU A 87 -4.49 18.31 1.33
C LEU A 87 -3.79 17.06 1.89
N SER A 88 -4.46 16.34 2.80
CA SER A 88 -3.91 15.12 3.43
C SER A 88 -4.22 13.83 2.65
N GLY A 89 -5.30 13.77 1.90
CA GLY A 89 -5.71 12.54 1.22
C GLY A 89 -5.32 12.46 -0.25
N SER A 90 -5.00 13.58 -0.90
CA SER A 90 -4.73 13.59 -2.35
C SER A 90 -3.33 13.08 -2.64
N TYR A 91 -3.23 12.10 -3.54
CA TYR A 91 -1.95 11.54 -3.95
C TYR A 91 -1.00 12.61 -4.49
N LEU A 92 -1.50 13.62 -5.22
CA LEU A 92 -0.70 14.74 -5.71
C LEU A 92 -0.01 15.51 -4.57
N PHE A 93 -0.76 15.89 -3.53
CA PHE A 93 -0.19 16.64 -2.40
C PHE A 93 0.75 15.79 -1.55
N VAL A 94 0.45 14.50 -1.41
CA VAL A 94 1.35 13.55 -0.74
C VAL A 94 2.67 13.46 -1.52
N THR A 95 2.63 13.30 -2.84
CA THR A 95 3.84 13.27 -3.70
C THR A 95 4.66 14.54 -3.55
N ILE A 96 4.04 15.72 -3.70
CA ILE A 96 4.71 17.03 -3.52
C ILE A 96 5.38 17.11 -2.15
N TYR A 97 4.69 16.69 -1.08
CA TYR A 97 5.25 16.69 0.26
C TYR A 97 6.53 15.82 0.35
N PHE A 98 6.49 14.58 -0.14
CA PHE A 98 7.65 13.68 -0.06
C PHE A 98 8.82 14.13 -0.94
N GLU A 99 8.54 14.74 -2.09
CA GLU A 99 9.57 15.36 -2.93
C GLU A 99 10.24 16.54 -2.22
N LEU A 100 9.45 17.40 -1.58
CA LEU A 100 9.97 18.51 -0.78
C LEU A 100 10.82 18.00 0.40
N MET A 101 10.37 16.99 1.12
CA MET A 101 11.13 16.40 2.23
C MET A 101 12.46 15.81 1.77
N LYS A 102 12.47 15.13 0.62
CA LYS A 102 13.68 14.60 0.00
C LYS A 102 14.62 15.73 -0.42
N SER A 103 14.09 16.80 -1.02
CA SER A 103 14.88 17.98 -1.41
C SER A 103 15.50 18.71 -0.20
N ALA A 104 14.82 18.67 0.94
CA ALA A 104 15.31 19.20 2.21
C ALA A 104 16.31 18.26 2.93
N GLY A 105 16.66 17.11 2.34
CA GLY A 105 17.60 16.15 2.89
C GLY A 105 17.04 15.24 3.98
N ILE A 106 15.73 15.26 4.24
CA ILE A 106 15.10 14.42 5.26
C ILE A 106 14.75 13.07 4.62
N THR A 107 15.55 12.04 4.90
CA THR A 107 15.40 10.69 4.33
C THR A 107 14.73 9.69 5.27
N SER A 108 14.60 10.01 6.56
CA SER A 108 13.97 9.12 7.54
C SER A 108 12.46 9.04 7.33
N HIS A 109 11.96 7.85 6.97
CA HIS A 109 10.53 7.58 6.79
C HIS A 109 9.70 7.84 8.06
N ILE A 110 10.27 7.62 9.24
CA ILE A 110 9.62 7.91 10.53
C ILE A 110 9.43 9.42 10.68
N ALA A 111 10.49 10.20 10.44
CA ALA A 111 10.43 11.66 10.55
C ALA A 111 9.46 12.25 9.52
N GLN A 112 9.51 11.76 8.27
CA GLN A 112 8.57 12.15 7.21
C GLN A 112 7.12 11.87 7.63
N THR A 113 6.82 10.66 8.10
CA THR A 113 5.44 10.30 8.50
C THR A 113 4.96 11.15 9.68
N PHE A 114 5.83 11.42 10.66
CA PHE A 114 5.49 12.22 11.83
C PHE A 114 5.20 13.67 11.47
N ILE A 115 6.08 14.31 10.68
CA ILE A 115 5.91 15.68 10.21
C ILE A 115 4.66 15.79 9.34
N TYR A 116 4.46 14.84 8.43
CA TYR A 116 3.26 14.77 7.60
C TYR A 116 1.98 14.75 8.45
N SER A 117 1.92 13.83 9.41
CA SER A 117 0.76 13.67 10.29
C SER A 117 0.51 14.94 11.11
N LEU A 118 1.56 15.57 11.62
CA LEU A 118 1.46 16.80 12.40
C LEU A 118 0.98 17.98 11.55
N LEU A 119 1.42 18.12 10.30
CA LEU A 119 1.04 19.22 9.43
C LEU A 119 -0.36 19.05 8.86
N PHE A 120 -0.70 17.83 8.41
CA PHE A 120 -1.88 17.62 7.57
C PHE A 120 -3.05 16.93 8.30
N LEU A 121 -2.81 16.17 9.36
CA LEU A 121 -3.87 15.47 10.11
C LEU A 121 -4.26 16.15 11.41
N SER A 122 -3.38 16.95 12.00
CA SER A 122 -3.62 17.57 13.31
C SER A 122 -4.86 18.45 13.33
N LEU A 123 -5.03 19.34 12.33
CA LEU A 123 -6.13 20.30 12.29
C LEU A 123 -7.47 19.61 12.06
N SER A 124 -7.59 18.69 11.09
CA SER A 124 -8.83 17.95 10.85
C SER A 124 -9.24 17.13 12.07
N SER A 125 -8.29 16.41 12.68
CA SER A 125 -8.48 15.63 13.91
C SER A 125 -8.95 16.49 15.08
N TYR A 126 -8.29 17.64 15.29
CA TYR A 126 -8.72 18.62 16.28
C TYR A 126 -10.15 19.12 16.05
N LEU A 127 -10.51 19.43 14.79
CA LEU A 127 -11.84 19.92 14.44
C LEU A 127 -12.92 18.84 14.61
N PHE A 128 -12.65 17.58 14.26
CA PHE A 128 -13.54 16.46 14.52
C PHE A 128 -13.84 16.33 16.02
N GLY A 129 -12.80 16.29 16.87
CA GLY A 129 -12.97 16.22 18.32
C GLY A 129 -13.74 17.43 18.89
N LYS A 130 -13.41 18.63 18.41
CA LYS A 130 -14.08 19.87 18.82
C LYS A 130 -15.57 19.85 18.47
N ILE A 131 -15.93 19.46 17.24
CA ILE A 131 -17.32 19.36 16.80
C ILE A 131 -18.10 18.38 17.67
N THR A 132 -17.57 17.17 17.88
CA THR A 132 -18.23 16.14 18.68
C THR A 132 -18.51 16.61 20.11
N SER A 133 -17.54 17.26 20.75
CA SER A 133 -17.69 17.78 22.11
C SER A 133 -18.68 18.94 22.21
N VAL A 134 -18.63 19.90 21.27
CA VAL A 134 -19.57 21.04 21.26
C VAL A 134 -21.00 20.59 21.00
N VAL A 135 -21.22 19.69 20.03
CA VAL A 135 -22.55 19.15 19.70
C VAL A 135 -23.09 18.31 20.84
N SER A 136 -22.25 17.48 21.47
CA SER A 136 -22.61 16.70 22.65
C SER A 136 -23.12 17.59 23.79
N ARG A 137 -22.37 18.64 24.16
CA ARG A 137 -22.80 19.59 25.20
C ARG A 137 -24.11 20.29 24.84
N TYR A 138 -24.27 20.70 23.57
CA TYR A 138 -25.48 21.38 23.12
C TYR A 138 -26.72 20.47 23.21
N LEU A 139 -26.58 19.18 22.86
CA LEU A 139 -27.66 18.20 22.99
C LEU A 139 -27.91 17.78 24.45
N HIS A 140 -26.87 17.71 25.27
CA HIS A 140 -26.98 17.37 26.70
C HIS A 140 -27.86 18.36 27.48
N HIS A 141 -27.85 19.65 27.11
CA HIS A 141 -28.77 20.65 27.70
C HIS A 141 -30.25 20.30 27.47
N SER A 142 -30.57 19.54 26.41
CA SER A 142 -31.93 19.11 26.12
C SER A 142 -32.31 17.80 26.83
N ASP A 143 -31.37 16.86 26.97
CA ASP A 143 -31.58 15.56 27.63
C ASP A 143 -30.21 14.94 27.95
N LYS A 144 -30.04 14.55 29.22
CA LYS A 144 -28.78 14.06 29.79
C LYS A 144 -28.29 12.76 29.14
N ASN A 145 -29.19 11.98 28.53
CA ASN A 145 -28.85 10.72 27.86
C ASN A 145 -28.21 10.91 26.47
N TYR A 146 -28.16 12.14 25.93
CA TYR A 146 -27.61 12.37 24.59
C TYR A 146 -26.11 12.14 24.49
N THR A 147 -25.35 12.21 25.58
CA THR A 147 -23.90 11.92 25.53
C THR A 147 -23.65 10.50 25.03
N GLY A 148 -24.38 9.50 25.57
CA GLY A 148 -24.28 8.12 25.12
C GLY A 148 -24.77 7.91 23.68
N ARG A 149 -25.84 8.61 23.27
CA ARG A 149 -26.36 8.55 21.89
C ARG A 149 -25.36 9.14 20.89
N VAL A 150 -24.72 10.26 21.23
CA VAL A 150 -23.69 10.88 20.40
C VAL A 150 -22.51 9.93 20.22
N MET A 151 -22.01 9.32 21.31
CA MET A 151 -20.95 8.31 21.23
C MET A 151 -21.35 7.11 20.35
N ALA A 152 -22.57 6.61 20.50
CA ALA A 152 -23.05 5.49 19.68
C ALA A 152 -23.12 5.85 18.19
N VAL A 153 -23.66 7.03 17.84
CA VAL A 153 -23.78 7.48 16.45
C VAL A 153 -22.41 7.78 15.83
N ASP A 154 -21.49 8.37 16.60
CA ASP A 154 -20.09 8.59 16.19
C ASP A 154 -19.40 7.26 15.90
N THR A 155 -19.55 6.28 16.81
CA THR A 155 -18.98 4.93 16.66
C THR A 155 -19.55 4.22 15.43
N VAL A 156 -20.86 4.28 15.20
CA VAL A 156 -21.49 3.68 14.00
C VAL A 156 -20.97 4.38 12.73
N GLY A 157 -20.82 5.70 12.75
CA GLY A 157 -20.21 6.47 11.68
C GLY A 157 -18.80 5.99 11.37
N SER A 158 -17.97 5.88 12.41
CA SER A 158 -16.60 5.37 12.31
C SER A 158 -16.56 3.94 11.76
N VAL A 159 -17.33 3.00 12.32
CA VAL A 159 -17.39 1.61 11.82
C VAL A 159 -17.79 1.53 10.35
N LEU A 160 -18.80 2.28 9.92
CA LEU A 160 -19.15 2.34 8.50
C LEU A 160 -18.09 3.05 7.67
N GLY A 161 -17.44 4.08 8.22
CA GLY A 161 -16.30 4.76 7.62
C GLY A 161 -15.15 3.82 7.35
N SER A 162 -14.78 2.93 8.28
CA SER A 162 -13.72 1.95 8.02
C SER A 162 -14.14 0.90 7.01
N LEU A 163 -15.27 0.23 7.24
CA LEU A 163 -15.70 -0.90 6.43
C LEU A 163 -16.04 -0.48 5.00
N LEU A 164 -16.85 0.58 4.82
CA LEU A 164 -17.25 1.01 3.49
C LEU A 164 -16.06 1.61 2.73
N THR A 165 -15.22 2.43 3.37
CA THR A 165 -14.05 3.02 2.68
C THR A 165 -13.09 1.95 2.19
N THR A 166 -12.73 0.97 3.04
CA THR A 166 -11.71 -0.02 2.70
C THR A 166 -12.22 -1.20 1.88
N LEU A 167 -13.44 -1.68 2.12
CA LEU A 167 -13.96 -2.90 1.48
C LEU A 167 -14.84 -2.60 0.25
N VAL A 168 -15.37 -1.37 0.13
CA VAL A 168 -16.33 -1.02 -0.93
C VAL A 168 -15.87 0.17 -1.77
N LEU A 169 -15.52 1.31 -1.17
CA LEU A 169 -15.21 2.50 -1.95
C LEU A 169 -13.84 2.38 -2.64
N MET A 170 -12.77 2.17 -1.88
CA MET A 170 -11.42 2.10 -2.46
C MET A 170 -11.21 0.95 -3.47
N PRO A 171 -11.78 -0.28 -3.28
CA PRO A 171 -11.60 -1.36 -4.25
C PRO A 171 -12.42 -1.25 -5.53
N PHE A 172 -13.51 -0.46 -5.55
CA PHE A 172 -14.43 -0.38 -6.70
C PHE A 172 -14.34 0.95 -7.46
N ILE A 173 -14.16 2.07 -6.75
CA ILE A 173 -14.04 3.40 -7.37
C ILE A 173 -12.65 4.00 -7.21
N GLY A 174 -11.73 3.33 -6.50
CA GLY A 174 -10.37 3.83 -6.27
C GLY A 174 -10.26 4.80 -5.10
N VAL A 175 -9.02 5.01 -4.65
CA VAL A 175 -8.71 5.87 -3.49
C VAL A 175 -9.03 7.33 -3.78
N ASN A 176 -8.76 7.78 -5.00
CA ASN A 176 -8.92 9.18 -5.41
C ASN A 176 -10.40 9.60 -5.42
N HIS A 177 -11.29 8.77 -5.97
CA HIS A 177 -12.73 9.04 -5.95
C HIS A 177 -13.33 8.88 -4.55
N THR A 178 -12.81 7.95 -3.75
CA THR A 178 -13.20 7.83 -2.33
C THR A 178 -12.88 9.12 -1.58
N LEU A 179 -11.71 9.71 -1.81
CA LEU A 179 -11.35 11.03 -1.27
C LEU A 179 -12.33 12.12 -1.72
N MET A 180 -12.64 12.20 -3.02
CA MET A 180 -13.60 13.18 -3.54
C MET A 180 -14.96 13.07 -2.85
N LEU A 181 -15.42 11.84 -2.58
CA LEU A 181 -16.67 11.58 -1.87
C LEU A 181 -16.59 12.06 -0.41
N VAL A 182 -15.50 11.81 0.32
CA VAL A 182 -15.33 12.29 1.70
C VAL A 182 -15.26 13.82 1.75
N VAL A 183 -14.58 14.47 0.79
CA VAL A 183 -14.58 15.93 0.65
C VAL A 183 -16.00 16.44 0.37
N LEU A 184 -16.73 15.81 -0.56
CA LEU A 184 -18.10 16.19 -0.87
C LEU A 184 -19.02 16.09 0.36
N LEU A 185 -18.91 15.00 1.13
CA LEU A 185 -19.69 14.80 2.36
C LEU A 185 -19.40 15.87 3.42
N THR A 186 -18.13 16.25 3.59
CA THR A 186 -17.73 17.29 4.55
C THR A 186 -18.15 18.69 4.09
N LEU A 187 -18.08 19.00 2.79
CA LEU A 187 -18.63 20.22 2.22
C LEU A 187 -20.16 20.26 2.33
N ALA A 188 -20.86 19.14 2.12
CA ALA A 188 -22.30 19.05 2.31
C ALA A 188 -22.68 19.32 3.77
N ALA A 189 -21.96 18.73 4.74
CA ALA A 189 -22.14 19.03 6.16
C ALA A 189 -21.89 20.53 6.47
N SER A 190 -20.89 21.14 5.81
CA SER A 190 -20.66 22.59 5.91
C SER A 190 -21.87 23.41 5.44
N THR A 191 -22.47 23.06 4.29
CA THR A 191 -23.60 23.79 3.70
C THR A 191 -24.88 23.72 4.51
N VAL A 192 -25.20 22.54 5.07
CA VAL A 192 -26.45 22.31 5.83
C VAL A 192 -26.54 23.22 7.07
N PHE A 193 -25.40 23.57 7.64
CA PHE A 193 -25.30 24.45 8.81
C PHE A 193 -24.91 25.88 8.46
N PHE A 194 -24.75 26.22 7.19
CA PHE A 194 -24.42 27.58 6.77
C PHE A 194 -25.54 28.57 7.12
N LYS A 195 -25.15 29.73 7.67
CA LYS A 195 -26.02 30.89 7.88
C LYS A 195 -25.30 32.14 7.40
N PRO A 196 -25.87 32.90 6.44
CA PRO A 196 -25.26 34.14 5.97
C PRO A 196 -25.21 35.12 7.14
N ASN A 197 -24.05 35.74 7.35
CA ASN A 197 -23.86 36.78 8.36
C ASN A 197 -22.91 37.84 7.78
N PHE A 198 -21.61 37.51 7.71
CA PHE A 198 -20.59 38.39 7.11
C PHE A 198 -20.20 38.00 5.68
N ILE A 199 -20.33 36.72 5.31
CA ILE A 199 -20.01 36.23 3.97
C ILE A 199 -21.32 36.13 3.17
N PRO A 200 -21.42 36.78 1.98
CA PRO A 200 -22.59 36.65 1.13
C PRO A 200 -22.74 35.21 0.65
N ARG A 201 -23.99 34.76 0.47
CA ARG A 201 -24.27 33.38 0.04
C ARG A 201 -23.49 33.00 -1.21
N ALA A 202 -23.46 33.89 -2.20
CA ALA A 202 -22.72 33.69 -3.44
C ALA A 202 -21.23 33.40 -3.18
N GLY A 203 -20.56 34.23 -2.36
CA GLY A 203 -19.13 34.02 -2.04
C GLY A 203 -18.85 32.69 -1.32
N TYR A 204 -19.72 32.28 -0.41
CA TYR A 204 -19.59 30.99 0.27
C TYR A 204 -19.77 29.80 -0.69
N PHE A 205 -20.81 29.80 -1.53
CA PHE A 205 -21.02 28.73 -2.51
C PHE A 205 -19.94 28.72 -3.59
N SER A 206 -19.40 29.88 -3.99
CA SER A 206 -18.23 29.95 -4.87
C SER A 206 -17.01 29.32 -4.22
N ALA A 207 -16.75 29.57 -2.93
CA ALA A 207 -15.62 28.94 -2.22
C ALA A 207 -15.77 27.40 -2.16
N LEU A 208 -16.99 26.90 -1.88
CA LEU A 208 -17.27 25.46 -1.91
C LEU A 208 -17.06 24.87 -3.30
N ALA A 209 -17.56 25.54 -4.34
CA ALA A 209 -17.42 25.12 -5.73
C ALA A 209 -15.95 25.10 -6.15
N VAL A 210 -15.16 26.10 -5.75
CA VAL A 210 -13.71 26.14 -6.00
C VAL A 210 -13.00 24.98 -5.32
N VAL A 211 -13.26 24.75 -4.02
CA VAL A 211 -12.64 23.63 -3.30
C VAL A 211 -13.00 22.28 -3.94
N PHE A 212 -14.28 22.09 -4.30
CA PHE A 212 -14.71 20.84 -4.91
C PHE A 212 -14.17 20.67 -6.34
N ALA A 213 -14.21 21.72 -7.17
CA ALA A 213 -13.65 21.68 -8.52
C ALA A 213 -12.14 21.40 -8.49
N PHE A 214 -11.43 22.02 -7.56
CA PHE A 214 -10.00 21.75 -7.36
C PHE A 214 -9.75 20.33 -6.85
N THR A 215 -10.61 19.80 -5.97
CA THR A 215 -10.58 18.41 -5.52
C THR A 215 -10.73 17.44 -6.69
N VAL A 216 -11.70 17.68 -7.57
CA VAL A 216 -11.93 16.88 -8.78
C VAL A 216 -10.73 16.98 -9.72
N ALA A 217 -10.23 18.19 -9.98
CA ALA A 217 -9.08 18.39 -10.86
C ALA A 217 -7.83 17.66 -10.34
N ALA A 218 -7.47 17.84 -9.07
CA ALA A 218 -6.27 17.28 -8.45
C ALA A 218 -6.30 15.75 -8.28
N ASN A 219 -7.49 15.14 -8.27
CA ASN A 219 -7.66 13.70 -8.03
C ASN A 219 -8.27 12.94 -9.22
N SER A 220 -8.46 13.59 -10.36
CA SER A 220 -8.98 12.94 -11.56
C SER A 220 -7.99 11.93 -12.12
N ASP A 221 -8.48 10.84 -12.71
CA ASP A 221 -7.63 9.81 -13.32
C ASP A 221 -6.69 10.41 -14.37
N LYS A 222 -7.20 11.37 -15.16
CA LYS A 222 -6.40 12.10 -16.14
C LYS A 222 -5.23 12.85 -15.49
N MET A 223 -5.47 13.58 -14.40
CA MET A 223 -4.41 14.32 -13.70
C MET A 223 -3.33 13.38 -13.16
N LEU A 224 -3.75 12.25 -12.59
CA LEU A 224 -2.85 11.26 -12.02
C LEU A 224 -2.04 10.53 -13.10
N PHE A 225 -2.65 10.24 -14.24
CA PHE A 225 -1.97 9.67 -15.39
C PHE A 225 -0.98 10.68 -16.02
N ASP A 226 -1.46 11.86 -16.41
CA ASP A 226 -0.67 12.85 -17.16
C ASP A 226 0.50 13.42 -16.34
N THR A 227 0.38 13.50 -15.00
CA THR A 227 1.38 14.14 -14.14
C THR A 227 2.23 13.15 -13.35
N LEU A 228 1.67 12.00 -12.97
CA LEU A 228 2.32 11.06 -12.05
C LEU A 228 2.43 9.63 -12.63
N ASP A 229 2.08 9.46 -13.91
CA ASP A 229 2.07 8.19 -14.63
C ASP A 229 1.23 7.08 -13.95
N VAL A 230 0.31 7.46 -13.05
CA VAL A 230 -0.53 6.51 -12.30
C VAL A 230 -1.68 6.05 -13.19
N VAL A 231 -1.77 4.74 -13.41
CA VAL A 231 -2.82 4.09 -14.20
C VAL A 231 -3.91 3.47 -13.33
N GLU A 232 -3.59 3.15 -12.07
CA GLU A 232 -4.51 2.51 -11.14
C GLU A 232 -4.17 2.95 -9.71
N ASN A 233 -5.19 3.26 -8.90
CA ASN A 233 -5.01 3.56 -7.48
C ASN A 233 -6.19 3.04 -6.65
N ASN A 234 -6.01 1.86 -6.04
CA ASN A 234 -7.06 1.16 -5.31
C ASN A 234 -6.64 0.83 -3.86
N ALA A 235 -7.48 0.05 -3.16
CA ALA A 235 -7.26 -0.32 -1.76
C ALA A 235 -5.97 -1.11 -1.49
N VAL A 236 -5.39 -1.75 -2.52
CA VAL A 236 -4.21 -2.63 -2.41
C VAL A 236 -2.96 -1.98 -2.99
N SER A 237 -3.06 -1.43 -4.21
CA SER A 237 -1.89 -0.91 -4.90
C SER A 237 -2.13 0.37 -5.70
N THR A 238 -1.05 1.11 -5.85
CA THR A 238 -0.94 2.26 -6.75
C THR A 238 0.03 1.83 -7.85
N ILE A 239 -0.47 1.72 -9.08
CA ILE A 239 0.30 1.25 -10.23
C ILE A 239 0.62 2.44 -11.12
N SER A 240 1.90 2.60 -11.44
CA SER A 240 2.40 3.61 -12.37
C SER A 240 3.18 2.98 -13.52
N LEU A 241 3.08 3.57 -14.71
CA LEU A 241 3.81 3.14 -15.91
C LEU A 241 4.83 4.19 -16.35
N ILE A 242 6.08 3.97 -15.98
CA ILE A 242 7.14 4.96 -16.15
C ILE A 242 7.99 4.57 -17.35
N LYS A 243 8.20 5.50 -18.29
CA LYS A 243 9.16 5.30 -19.39
C LYS A 243 10.59 5.40 -18.85
N GLY A 244 11.38 4.35 -19.07
CA GLY A 244 12.79 4.28 -18.70
C GLY A 244 13.72 4.30 -19.91
N ASP A 245 15.02 4.45 -19.65
CA ASP A 245 16.11 4.32 -20.65
C ASP A 245 15.86 5.10 -21.95
N GLU A 246 15.60 6.40 -21.83
CA GLU A 246 15.32 7.29 -22.98
C GLU A 246 14.12 6.82 -23.84
N GLY A 247 13.16 6.13 -23.21
CA GLY A 247 11.95 5.63 -23.86
C GLY A 247 12.09 4.23 -24.47
N LYS A 248 13.23 3.55 -24.27
CA LYS A 248 13.44 2.17 -24.75
C LYS A 248 12.83 1.11 -23.85
N SER A 249 12.47 1.47 -22.62
CA SER A 249 11.81 0.55 -21.70
C SER A 249 10.56 1.16 -21.08
N LEU A 250 9.66 0.27 -20.65
CA LEU A 250 8.50 0.59 -19.85
C LEU A 250 8.63 -0.12 -18.51
N ILE A 251 8.49 0.64 -17.42
CA ILE A 251 8.59 0.15 -16.05
C ILE A 251 7.19 0.16 -15.44
N LEU A 252 6.75 -1.00 -14.96
CA LEU A 252 5.57 -1.11 -14.11
C LEU A 252 6.02 -0.97 -12.65
N SER A 253 5.56 0.10 -12.01
CA SER A 253 5.84 0.42 -10.63
C SER A 253 4.61 0.15 -9.77
N VAL A 254 4.75 -0.63 -8.70
CA VAL A 254 3.67 -0.93 -7.74
C VAL A 254 4.06 -0.37 -6.39
N ASN A 255 3.23 0.52 -5.83
CA ASN A 255 3.48 1.20 -4.55
C ASN A 255 4.88 1.82 -4.48
N GLY A 256 5.31 2.45 -5.58
CA GLY A 256 6.56 3.21 -5.67
C GLY A 256 7.81 2.34 -5.81
N SER A 257 7.62 1.02 -5.90
CA SER A 257 8.66 0.05 -6.21
C SER A 257 8.62 -0.29 -7.69
N ALA A 258 9.77 -0.24 -8.37
CA ALA A 258 9.86 -0.71 -9.74
C ALA A 258 9.77 -2.25 -9.75
N SER A 259 8.57 -2.77 -10.03
CA SER A 259 8.24 -4.19 -9.92
C SER A 259 8.51 -4.96 -11.20
N SER A 260 8.38 -4.32 -12.36
CA SER A 260 8.64 -4.96 -13.65
C SER A 260 9.20 -3.98 -14.66
N LYS A 261 9.93 -4.50 -15.64
CA LYS A 261 10.50 -3.71 -16.74
C LYS A 261 10.52 -4.52 -18.02
N ILE A 262 9.92 -3.98 -19.07
CA ILE A 262 9.93 -4.56 -20.42
C ILE A 262 10.70 -3.66 -21.38
N SER A 263 11.37 -4.28 -22.35
CA SER A 263 12.17 -3.64 -23.39
C SER A 263 12.38 -4.64 -24.52
N GLU A 264 12.57 -4.13 -25.75
CA GLU A 264 13.02 -4.96 -26.88
C GLU A 264 14.47 -5.42 -26.70
N ASP A 265 15.28 -4.57 -26.07
CA ASP A 265 16.63 -4.92 -25.62
C ASP A 265 16.57 -5.62 -24.26
N LYS A 266 16.96 -6.90 -24.23
CA LYS A 266 16.99 -7.72 -23.01
C LYS A 266 17.96 -7.19 -21.96
N ASP A 267 18.99 -6.44 -22.35
CA ASP A 267 19.96 -5.87 -21.42
C ASP A 267 19.37 -4.74 -20.58
N LEU A 268 18.22 -4.18 -20.99
CA LEU A 268 17.49 -3.17 -20.24
C LEU A 268 16.49 -3.77 -19.25
N MET A 269 16.26 -5.08 -19.25
CA MET A 269 15.44 -5.74 -18.22
C MET A 269 16.10 -5.64 -16.84
N PHE A 270 15.34 -5.83 -15.76
CA PHE A 270 15.95 -5.96 -14.45
C PHE A 270 16.87 -7.17 -14.40
N ALA A 271 18.10 -6.96 -13.93
CA ALA A 271 19.15 -7.98 -13.96
C ALA A 271 18.75 -9.28 -13.25
N TYR A 272 17.97 -9.21 -12.16
CA TYR A 272 17.49 -10.40 -11.46
C TYR A 272 16.43 -11.16 -12.26
N VAL A 273 15.54 -10.46 -12.97
CA VAL A 273 14.54 -11.08 -13.87
C VAL A 273 15.26 -11.75 -15.02
N ARG A 274 16.20 -11.06 -15.68
CA ARG A 274 17.02 -11.64 -16.76
C ARG A 274 17.79 -12.88 -16.29
N TYR A 275 18.40 -12.82 -15.10
CA TYR A 275 19.08 -13.96 -14.50
C TYR A 275 18.14 -15.16 -14.32
N ILE A 276 16.92 -14.95 -13.80
CA ILE A 276 15.92 -16.01 -13.61
C ILE A 276 15.46 -16.60 -14.96
N GLU A 277 15.16 -15.73 -15.93
CA GLU A 277 14.75 -16.12 -17.28
C GLU A 277 15.80 -17.00 -17.97
N GLU A 278 17.05 -16.54 -18.01
CA GLU A 278 18.11 -17.18 -18.79
C GLU A 278 18.66 -18.44 -18.13
N ASN A 279 18.74 -18.48 -16.80
CA ASN A 279 19.39 -19.59 -16.09
C ASN A 279 18.41 -20.68 -15.67
N PHE A 280 17.14 -20.35 -15.43
CA PHE A 280 16.15 -21.31 -14.93
C PHE A 280 15.07 -21.57 -15.96
N ILE A 281 14.30 -20.56 -16.37
CA ILE A 281 13.14 -20.74 -17.24
C ILE A 281 13.54 -21.26 -18.62
N ALA A 282 14.52 -20.63 -19.27
CA ALA A 282 14.98 -21.02 -20.60
C ALA A 282 15.62 -22.41 -20.64
N ASN A 283 16.13 -22.90 -19.50
CA ASN A 283 16.79 -24.20 -19.37
C ASN A 283 15.86 -25.29 -18.82
N LEU A 284 14.57 -25.01 -18.59
CA LEU A 284 13.63 -26.04 -18.19
C LEU A 284 13.56 -27.14 -19.26
N PRO A 285 13.64 -28.43 -18.88
CA PRO A 285 13.62 -29.53 -19.84
C PRO A 285 12.31 -29.58 -20.62
N LYS A 286 12.39 -29.59 -21.95
CA LYS A 286 11.22 -29.68 -22.84
C LYS A 286 10.75 -31.11 -23.14
N SER A 287 11.28 -32.11 -22.44
CA SER A 287 10.85 -33.51 -22.58
C SER A 287 9.43 -33.75 -22.07
N GLU A 288 9.00 -32.94 -21.10
CA GLU A 288 7.65 -32.94 -20.55
C GLU A 288 7.29 -31.53 -20.06
N LYS A 289 5.99 -31.25 -19.92
CA LYS A 289 5.54 -29.99 -19.34
C LYS A 289 5.95 -29.92 -17.87
N LYS A 290 6.47 -28.77 -17.46
CA LYS A 290 6.85 -28.45 -16.10
C LYS A 290 5.87 -27.45 -15.52
N LYS A 291 5.70 -27.48 -14.20
CA LYS A 291 4.83 -26.56 -13.46
C LYS A 291 5.67 -25.51 -12.77
N VAL A 292 5.43 -24.25 -13.14
CA VAL A 292 6.12 -23.09 -12.60
C VAL A 292 5.16 -22.28 -11.73
N LEU A 293 5.54 -22.03 -10.48
CA LEU A 293 4.82 -21.15 -9.56
C LEU A 293 5.60 -19.84 -9.42
N VAL A 294 4.94 -18.72 -9.69
CA VAL A 294 5.48 -17.38 -9.48
C VAL A 294 4.68 -16.72 -8.36
N LEU A 295 5.33 -16.47 -7.23
CA LEU A 295 4.75 -15.81 -6.06
C LEU A 295 5.14 -14.33 -6.10
N GLY A 296 4.15 -13.46 -6.32
CA GLY A 296 4.35 -12.06 -6.69
C GLY A 296 4.34 -11.90 -8.21
N ALA A 297 3.35 -11.20 -8.74
CA ALA A 297 3.11 -11.12 -10.18
C ALA A 297 3.32 -9.70 -10.72
N GLY A 298 4.48 -9.10 -10.41
CA GLY A 298 4.85 -7.77 -10.90
C GLY A 298 4.93 -7.73 -12.43
N GLY A 299 3.82 -7.46 -13.11
CA GLY A 299 3.74 -7.30 -14.57
C GLY A 299 3.81 -8.57 -15.41
N PHE A 300 3.74 -9.77 -14.80
CA PHE A 300 3.72 -11.08 -15.50
C PHE A 300 4.86 -11.31 -16.50
N THR A 301 6.03 -10.69 -16.27
CA THR A 301 7.17 -10.75 -17.21
C THR A 301 7.95 -12.07 -17.13
N MET A 302 8.02 -12.67 -15.95
CA MET A 302 8.66 -13.97 -15.76
C MET A 302 7.86 -15.08 -16.47
N GLY A 303 8.45 -15.79 -17.42
CA GLY A 303 7.81 -16.83 -18.22
C GLY A 303 6.89 -16.30 -19.32
N LEU A 304 6.89 -14.99 -19.57
CA LEU A 304 5.94 -14.36 -20.51
C LEU A 304 6.00 -14.99 -21.91
N ASN A 305 7.20 -15.29 -22.39
CA ASN A 305 7.44 -15.83 -23.72
C ASN A 305 7.51 -17.37 -23.77
N ASP A 306 7.46 -18.04 -22.62
CA ASP A 306 7.34 -19.50 -22.61
C ASP A 306 5.90 -19.93 -22.80
N THR A 307 5.64 -20.67 -23.87
CA THR A 307 4.31 -21.19 -24.26
C THR A 307 4.18 -22.69 -24.01
N PHE A 308 5.24 -23.35 -23.54
CA PHE A 308 5.28 -24.81 -23.39
C PHE A 308 4.99 -25.27 -21.94
N HIS A 309 5.66 -24.69 -20.93
CA HIS A 309 5.43 -25.03 -19.52
C HIS A 309 4.19 -24.34 -18.96
N ASP A 310 3.62 -24.88 -17.88
CA ASP A 310 2.41 -24.32 -17.27
C ASP A 310 2.79 -23.41 -16.09
N TYR A 311 2.26 -22.18 -16.08
CA TYR A 311 2.57 -21.15 -15.10
C TYR A 311 1.37 -20.84 -14.22
N THR A 312 1.60 -20.75 -12.91
CA THR A 312 0.64 -20.20 -11.94
C THR A 312 1.24 -18.97 -11.29
N TYR A 313 0.61 -17.81 -11.47
CA TYR A 313 0.97 -16.55 -10.85
C TYR A 313 0.03 -16.29 -9.67
N ILE A 314 0.60 -15.98 -8.51
CA ILE A 314 -0.14 -15.64 -7.29
C ILE A 314 0.16 -14.19 -6.91
N ASP A 315 -0.89 -13.39 -6.77
CA ASP A 315 -0.80 -12.05 -6.20
C ASP A 315 -2.07 -11.70 -5.44
N VAL A 316 -1.98 -10.79 -4.46
CA VAL A 316 -3.14 -10.31 -3.70
C VAL A 316 -3.96 -9.29 -4.47
N ASP A 317 -3.34 -8.62 -5.45
CA ASP A 317 -4.00 -7.56 -6.20
C ASP A 317 -4.66 -8.08 -7.50
N LYS A 318 -5.99 -8.15 -7.48
CA LYS A 318 -6.81 -8.53 -8.64
C LYS A 318 -6.62 -7.63 -9.87
N SER A 319 -6.26 -6.36 -9.67
CA SER A 319 -6.17 -5.35 -10.73
C SER A 319 -4.93 -5.55 -11.61
N LEU A 320 -3.90 -6.23 -11.10
CA LEU A 320 -2.63 -6.41 -11.80
C LEU A 320 -2.79 -7.07 -13.16
N LEU A 321 -3.67 -8.07 -13.30
CA LEU A 321 -3.87 -8.76 -14.57
C LEU A 321 -4.43 -7.80 -15.62
N GLU A 322 -5.53 -7.12 -15.30
CA GLU A 322 -6.18 -6.19 -16.24
C GLU A 322 -5.25 -5.05 -16.64
N VAL A 323 -4.58 -4.42 -15.66
CA VAL A 323 -3.63 -3.33 -15.91
C VAL A 323 -2.43 -3.81 -16.73
N SER A 324 -1.92 -5.01 -16.43
CA SER A 324 -0.80 -5.57 -17.18
C SER A 324 -1.18 -5.88 -18.62
N GLU A 325 -2.32 -6.51 -18.88
CA GLU A 325 -2.75 -6.82 -20.25
C GLU A 325 -3.11 -5.57 -21.06
N ARG A 326 -3.80 -4.61 -20.43
CA ARG A 326 -4.31 -3.40 -21.09
C ARG A 326 -3.20 -2.39 -21.38
N ASP A 327 -2.41 -2.04 -20.36
CA ASP A 327 -1.54 -0.85 -20.41
C ASP A 327 -0.06 -1.21 -20.51
N PHE A 328 0.38 -2.27 -19.83
CA PHE A 328 1.80 -2.62 -19.74
C PHE A 328 2.28 -3.51 -20.89
N LEU A 329 1.74 -4.73 -20.97
CA LEU A 329 2.08 -5.74 -21.98
C LEU A 329 1.36 -5.50 -23.31
N LYS A 330 0.21 -4.80 -23.28
CA LYS A 330 -0.67 -4.54 -24.43
C LYS A 330 -1.09 -5.80 -25.19
N LYS A 331 -1.20 -6.91 -24.46
CA LYS A 331 -1.66 -8.22 -24.96
C LYS A 331 -2.18 -9.06 -23.81
N LYS A 332 -3.05 -10.01 -24.13
CA LYS A 332 -3.49 -11.02 -23.16
C LYS A 332 -2.37 -12.01 -22.85
N LEU A 333 -2.39 -12.56 -21.64
CA LEU A 333 -1.55 -13.68 -21.29
C LEU A 333 -1.96 -14.92 -22.09
N GLU A 334 -0.96 -15.73 -22.44
CA GLU A 334 -1.16 -17.01 -23.13
C GLU A 334 -1.94 -18.02 -22.26
N PRO A 335 -2.64 -19.00 -22.85
CA PRO A 335 -3.49 -19.94 -22.11
C PRO A 335 -2.75 -20.81 -21.08
N ASN A 336 -1.43 -20.96 -21.20
CA ASN A 336 -0.60 -21.69 -20.24
C ASN A 336 -0.30 -20.90 -18.95
N LYS A 337 -0.84 -19.68 -18.82
CA LYS A 337 -0.60 -18.77 -17.70
C LYS A 337 -1.88 -18.57 -16.91
N LYS A 338 -1.91 -19.10 -15.69
CA LYS A 338 -3.03 -19.00 -14.75
C LYS A 338 -2.73 -17.94 -13.70
N PHE A 339 -3.62 -16.99 -13.51
CA PHE A 339 -3.55 -16.02 -12.42
C PHE A 339 -4.54 -16.38 -11.31
N ILE A 340 -4.08 -16.37 -10.06
CA ILE A 340 -4.93 -16.62 -8.88
C ILE A 340 -4.75 -15.46 -7.92
N VAL A 341 -5.86 -14.79 -7.59
CA VAL A 341 -5.90 -13.68 -6.64
C VAL A 341 -5.97 -14.24 -5.22
N GLN A 342 -4.83 -14.33 -4.54
CA GLN A 342 -4.74 -14.88 -3.19
C GLN A 342 -3.45 -14.43 -2.49
N ASP A 343 -3.48 -14.38 -1.16
CA ASP A 343 -2.26 -14.24 -0.36
C ASP A 343 -1.33 -15.45 -0.55
N ALA A 344 -0.05 -15.19 -0.87
CA ALA A 344 0.93 -16.24 -1.16
C ALA A 344 1.16 -17.19 0.03
N ASN A 345 1.15 -16.66 1.26
CA ASN A 345 1.31 -17.51 2.45
C ASN A 345 0.08 -18.41 2.64
N GLN A 346 -1.12 -17.86 2.42
CA GLN A 346 -2.37 -18.61 2.48
C GLN A 346 -2.43 -19.69 1.40
N PHE A 347 -2.02 -19.37 0.17
CA PHE A 347 -1.97 -20.32 -0.95
C PHE A 347 -1.09 -21.53 -0.63
N LEU A 348 0.08 -21.29 -0.04
CA LEU A 348 1.04 -22.35 0.30
C LEU A 348 0.70 -23.14 1.58
N LYS A 349 -0.37 -22.81 2.32
CA LYS A 349 -0.78 -23.62 3.50
C LYS A 349 -1.29 -25.00 3.09
N GLU A 350 -2.04 -25.06 2.00
CA GLU A 350 -2.61 -26.29 1.44
C GLU A 350 -2.48 -26.21 -0.09
N PRO A 351 -1.25 -26.31 -0.63
CA PRO A 351 -1.05 -26.17 -2.06
C PRO A 351 -1.75 -27.34 -2.77
N PRO A 352 -2.56 -27.08 -3.81
CA PRO A 352 -3.29 -28.13 -4.50
C PRO A 352 -2.36 -29.08 -5.27
N GLU A 353 -1.12 -28.66 -5.55
CA GLU A 353 -0.13 -29.40 -6.31
C GLU A 353 1.31 -28.99 -5.94
N LYS A 354 2.27 -29.76 -6.44
CA LYS A 354 3.71 -29.48 -6.33
C LYS A 354 4.27 -28.93 -7.63
N TYR A 355 5.35 -28.16 -7.52
CA TYR A 355 5.94 -27.39 -8.62
C TYR A 355 7.39 -27.80 -8.90
N ASP A 356 7.79 -27.68 -10.15
CA ASP A 356 9.16 -27.97 -10.60
C ASP A 356 10.07 -26.76 -10.46
N LEU A 357 9.50 -25.55 -10.59
CA LEU A 357 10.18 -24.29 -10.34
C LEU A 357 9.25 -23.38 -9.54
N ILE A 358 9.73 -22.89 -8.39
CA ILE A 358 9.06 -21.85 -7.62
C ILE A 358 9.92 -20.60 -7.64
N ILE A 359 9.35 -19.47 -8.03
CA ILE A 359 10.00 -18.16 -8.02
C ILE A 359 9.30 -17.30 -6.97
N LEU A 360 10.05 -16.82 -5.98
CA LEU A 360 9.57 -15.85 -4.98
C LEU A 360 10.06 -14.45 -5.35
N ASP A 361 9.10 -13.55 -5.60
CA ASP A 361 9.31 -12.13 -5.86
C ASP A 361 8.18 -11.27 -5.27
N THR A 362 7.88 -11.50 -3.99
CA THR A 362 6.78 -10.82 -3.27
C THR A 362 7.25 -9.58 -2.51
N TYR A 363 6.85 -8.39 -2.93
CA TYR A 363 7.12 -7.13 -2.22
C TYR A 363 5.84 -6.33 -2.02
N SER A 364 5.69 -5.71 -0.85
CA SER A 364 4.55 -4.84 -0.52
C SER A 364 4.80 -3.36 -0.84
N SER A 365 6.07 -2.97 -0.88
CA SER A 365 6.56 -1.63 -1.23
C SER A 365 8.05 -1.69 -1.58
N ARG A 366 8.66 -0.53 -1.87
CA ARG A 366 10.02 -0.34 -2.40
C ARG A 366 11.12 -1.25 -1.82
N TYR A 367 11.06 -1.59 -0.54
CA TYR A 367 12.06 -2.44 0.13
C TYR A 367 11.46 -3.42 1.16
N GLN A 368 10.14 -3.55 1.25
CA GLN A 368 9.48 -4.31 2.31
C GLN A 368 8.82 -5.57 1.75
N ILE A 369 9.42 -6.71 2.05
CA ILE A 369 8.73 -8.00 1.97
C ILE A 369 7.78 -8.08 3.18
N PRO A 370 6.51 -8.46 2.99
CA PRO A 370 5.61 -8.72 4.11
C PRO A 370 6.25 -9.64 5.14
N ILE A 371 6.18 -9.29 6.43
CA ILE A 371 6.84 -10.04 7.52
C ILE A 371 6.39 -11.51 7.57
N THR A 372 5.17 -11.79 7.12
CA THR A 372 4.59 -13.13 7.04
C THR A 372 5.19 -14.00 5.93
N LEU A 373 5.95 -13.42 5.00
CA LEU A 373 6.59 -14.08 3.84
C LEU A 373 8.11 -14.23 4.00
N ILE A 374 8.65 -13.95 5.19
CA ILE A 374 10.08 -14.09 5.50
C ILE A 374 10.33 -14.94 6.75
N THR A 375 9.35 -15.79 7.13
CA THR A 375 9.44 -16.64 8.31
C THR A 375 9.86 -18.07 7.97
N GLU A 376 10.33 -18.80 8.98
CA GLU A 376 10.66 -20.22 8.86
C GLU A 376 9.47 -21.05 8.37
N GLU A 377 8.27 -20.77 8.88
CA GLU A 377 7.05 -21.49 8.52
C GLU A 377 6.71 -21.27 7.04
N TYR A 378 6.86 -20.05 6.54
CA TYR A 378 6.60 -19.75 5.14
C TYR A 378 7.60 -20.45 4.22
N PHE A 379 8.90 -20.33 4.48
CA PHE A 379 9.90 -21.01 3.67
C PHE A 379 9.78 -22.54 3.74
N THR A 380 9.34 -23.09 4.88
CA THR A 380 9.04 -24.53 5.00
C THR A 380 7.91 -24.94 4.07
N ARG A 381 6.87 -24.12 3.92
CA ARG A 381 5.80 -24.36 2.94
C ARG A 381 6.32 -24.29 1.51
N VAL A 382 7.18 -23.32 1.19
CA VAL A 382 7.85 -23.24 -0.13
C VAL A 382 8.63 -24.52 -0.41
N ARG A 383 9.44 -25.00 0.55
CA ARG A 383 10.20 -26.25 0.43
C ARG A 383 9.28 -27.45 0.15
N ASN A 384 8.18 -27.54 0.88
CA ASN A 384 7.24 -28.67 0.78
C ASN A 384 6.41 -28.67 -0.52
N ALA A 385 6.22 -27.49 -1.12
CA ALA A 385 5.54 -27.32 -2.40
C ALA A 385 6.40 -27.73 -3.62
N LEU A 386 7.69 -28.03 -3.44
CA LEU A 386 8.56 -28.49 -4.53
C LEU A 386 8.40 -29.98 -4.84
N ASN A 387 8.42 -30.31 -6.14
CA ASN A 387 8.67 -31.65 -6.62
C ASN A 387 10.10 -32.10 -6.27
N LYS A 388 10.33 -33.41 -6.26
CA LYS A 388 11.70 -33.96 -6.16
C LYS A 388 12.49 -33.51 -7.39
N GLY A 389 13.67 -32.93 -7.17
CA GLY A 389 14.47 -32.29 -8.22
C GLY A 389 14.02 -30.88 -8.61
N GLY A 390 12.94 -30.37 -8.00
CA GLY A 390 12.47 -29.00 -8.23
C GLY A 390 13.39 -27.95 -7.63
N ILE A 391 13.26 -26.71 -8.11
CA ILE A 391 14.11 -25.59 -7.74
C ILE A 391 13.25 -24.47 -7.14
N ALA A 392 13.70 -23.86 -6.04
CA ALA A 392 13.16 -22.58 -5.57
C ALA A 392 14.19 -21.47 -5.79
N VAL A 393 13.79 -20.41 -6.49
CA VAL A 393 14.58 -19.18 -6.68
C VAL A 393 13.89 -18.06 -5.92
N MET A 394 14.60 -17.44 -4.97
CA MET A 394 14.04 -16.43 -4.08
C MET A 394 14.82 -15.13 -4.24
N ASN A 395 14.16 -14.09 -4.76
CA ASN A 395 14.73 -12.76 -4.91
C ASN A 395 14.58 -11.97 -3.61
N ILE A 396 15.69 -11.74 -2.90
CA ILE A 396 15.73 -11.00 -1.64
C ILE A 396 16.60 -9.76 -1.79
N ILE A 397 16.02 -8.57 -1.63
CA ILE A 397 16.78 -7.32 -1.54
C ILE A 397 17.36 -7.21 -0.13
N ALA A 398 18.67 -7.44 0.02
CA ALA A 398 19.35 -7.32 1.31
C ALA A 398 20.81 -6.85 1.13
N HIS A 399 21.50 -6.55 2.24
CA HIS A 399 22.91 -6.20 2.17
C HIS A 399 23.74 -7.44 1.80
N PRO A 400 24.49 -7.41 0.68
CA PRO A 400 25.18 -8.59 0.17
C PRO A 400 26.34 -9.05 1.04
N ALA A 401 26.94 -8.17 1.85
CA ALA A 401 27.99 -8.50 2.83
C ALA A 401 27.51 -8.61 4.31
N PHE A 402 26.22 -8.83 4.56
CA PHE A 402 25.69 -9.08 5.92
C PHE A 402 25.96 -7.96 6.93
N LYS A 403 25.88 -6.69 6.52
CA LYS A 403 26.20 -5.56 7.43
C LYS A 403 25.03 -5.14 8.31
N ASP A 404 23.80 -5.49 7.96
CA ASP A 404 22.59 -5.18 8.73
C ASP A 404 21.95 -6.44 9.33
N ASP A 405 21.03 -6.25 10.28
CA ASP A 405 20.38 -7.37 10.96
C ASP A 405 19.38 -8.10 10.08
N PHE A 406 18.73 -7.43 9.12
CA PHE A 406 17.79 -8.08 8.22
C PHE A 406 18.52 -9.09 7.32
N SER A 407 19.64 -8.70 6.70
CA SER A 407 20.43 -9.61 5.85
C SER A 407 20.99 -10.82 6.63
N LYS A 408 21.41 -10.64 7.89
CA LYS A 408 21.84 -11.75 8.76
C LYS A 408 20.67 -12.68 9.13
N ASN A 409 19.55 -12.11 9.57
CA ASN A 409 18.41 -12.87 10.06
C ASN A 409 17.71 -13.64 8.94
N ILE A 410 17.57 -13.05 7.76
CA ILE A 410 16.95 -13.73 6.61
C ILE A 410 17.83 -14.90 6.12
N ASP A 411 19.15 -14.73 6.09
CA ASP A 411 20.09 -15.80 5.72
C ASP A 411 20.09 -16.93 6.74
N ASN A 412 20.10 -16.62 8.04
CA ASN A 412 19.96 -17.62 9.11
C ASN A 412 18.65 -18.41 8.98
N THR A 413 17.54 -17.72 8.69
CA THR A 413 16.22 -18.36 8.52
C THR A 413 16.20 -19.27 7.30
N LEU A 414 16.71 -18.80 6.16
CA LEU A 414 16.80 -19.59 4.93
C LEU A 414 17.70 -20.81 5.11
N ARG A 415 18.87 -20.66 5.74
CA ARG A 415 19.78 -21.80 6.02
C ARG A 415 19.20 -22.79 7.02
N LYS A 416 18.35 -22.35 7.94
CA LYS A 416 17.63 -23.25 8.85
C LYS A 416 16.65 -24.15 8.07
N VAL A 417 15.89 -23.57 7.15
CA VAL A 417 14.89 -24.30 6.35
C VAL A 417 15.51 -25.11 5.21
N PHE A 418 16.56 -24.58 4.59
CA PHE A 418 17.30 -25.15 3.47
C PHE A 418 18.78 -25.38 3.86
N PRO A 419 19.07 -26.35 4.73
CA PRO A 419 20.40 -26.55 5.32
C PRO A 419 21.46 -26.94 4.29
N LYS A 420 21.06 -27.53 3.17
CA LYS A 420 21.93 -27.93 2.07
C LYS A 420 21.33 -27.56 0.73
N ASN A 421 22.17 -27.58 -0.30
CA ASN A 421 21.80 -27.27 -1.67
C ASN A 421 21.18 -25.87 -1.84
N LEU A 422 21.43 -24.98 -0.87
CA LEU A 422 21.09 -23.57 -0.93
C LEU A 422 22.33 -22.78 -1.37
N SER A 423 22.21 -22.13 -2.50
CA SER A 423 23.20 -21.20 -3.03
C SER A 423 22.71 -19.77 -2.91
N ARG A 424 23.64 -18.82 -2.87
CA ARG A 424 23.37 -17.39 -2.70
C ARG A 424 24.17 -16.61 -3.74
N HIS A 425 23.46 -15.93 -4.65
CA HIS A 425 24.06 -15.17 -5.74
C HIS A 425 23.72 -13.69 -5.60
N VAL A 426 24.73 -12.84 -5.55
CA VAL A 426 24.54 -11.37 -5.60
C VAL A 426 24.39 -10.97 -7.05
N ILE A 427 23.27 -10.36 -7.41
CA ILE A 427 22.98 -9.97 -8.79
C ILE A 427 23.48 -8.55 -9.04
N GLY A 428 24.16 -8.35 -10.18
CA GLY A 428 24.72 -7.05 -10.57
C GLY A 428 26.08 -6.76 -9.95
N SER A 429 26.52 -5.50 -10.05
CA SER A 429 27.79 -5.05 -9.50
C SER A 429 27.63 -4.60 -8.05
N PHE A 430 28.51 -5.08 -7.17
CA PHE A 430 28.50 -4.74 -5.76
C PHE A 430 29.89 -4.35 -5.27
N SER A 431 29.94 -3.34 -4.38
CA SER A 431 31.15 -2.99 -3.63
C SER A 431 31.01 -3.39 -2.16
N PRO A 432 31.90 -4.24 -1.60
CA PRO A 432 31.86 -4.68 -0.20
C PRO A 432 31.88 -3.53 0.82
N TYR A 433 32.31 -2.35 0.39
CA TYR A 433 32.47 -1.17 1.23
C TYR A 433 31.28 -0.21 1.16
N GLN A 434 30.33 -0.41 0.24
CA GLN A 434 29.09 0.37 0.22
C GLN A 434 28.03 -0.25 1.13
N GLU A 435 27.04 0.55 1.50
CA GLU A 435 25.91 0.16 2.38
C GLU A 435 24.62 -0.14 1.58
N ASN A 436 24.67 -0.10 0.24
CA ASN A 436 23.48 -0.23 -0.57
C ASN A 436 23.02 -1.70 -0.66
N PRO A 437 21.72 -1.99 -0.41
CA PRO A 437 21.18 -3.32 -0.62
C PRO A 437 21.19 -3.70 -2.11
N GLN A 438 21.22 -5.00 -2.38
CA GLN A 438 21.23 -5.56 -3.74
C GLN A 438 20.20 -6.69 -3.84
N ASN A 439 19.75 -6.99 -5.05
CA ASN A 439 19.01 -8.21 -5.33
C ASN A 439 19.94 -9.42 -5.12
N ILE A 440 19.56 -10.31 -4.21
CA ILE A 440 20.26 -11.54 -3.92
C ILE A 440 19.33 -12.70 -4.29
N ALA A 441 19.76 -13.53 -5.23
CA ALA A 441 19.05 -14.75 -5.60
C ALA A 441 19.52 -15.89 -4.70
N TYR A 442 18.65 -16.30 -3.79
CA TYR A 442 18.81 -17.55 -3.05
C TYR A 442 18.19 -18.68 -3.87
N VAL A 443 18.99 -19.69 -4.21
CA VAL A 443 18.56 -20.80 -5.07
C VAL A 443 18.71 -22.11 -4.32
N PHE A 444 17.60 -22.77 -4.06
CA PHE A 444 17.54 -24.09 -3.43
C PHE A 444 17.21 -25.17 -4.47
N TYR A 445 18.01 -26.24 -4.47
CA TYR A 445 17.77 -27.42 -5.31
C TYR A 445 17.24 -28.56 -4.44
N ASN A 446 16.02 -29.03 -4.73
CA ASN A 446 15.37 -30.13 -3.99
C ASN A 446 15.87 -31.51 -4.42
N VAL A 447 17.18 -31.70 -4.38
CA VAL A 447 17.87 -32.95 -4.69
C VAL A 447 18.32 -33.65 -3.41
N PRO A 448 18.59 -34.97 -3.44
CA PRO A 448 19.07 -35.70 -2.27
C PRO A 448 20.26 -35.01 -1.60
N GLU A 449 20.21 -34.95 -0.28
CA GLU A 449 21.25 -34.35 0.53
C GLU A 449 22.39 -35.34 0.77
N THR A 450 23.63 -34.96 0.46
CA THR A 450 24.83 -35.70 0.89
C THR A 450 25.40 -35.07 2.16
N ASN A 451 25.92 -35.88 3.09
CA ASN A 451 26.62 -35.43 4.30
C ASN A 451 28.14 -35.61 4.16
N GLU A 452 28.60 -35.97 2.97
CA GLU A 452 30.01 -36.19 2.74
C GLU A 452 30.75 -34.86 2.73
N ILE A 453 31.78 -34.80 3.54
CA ILE A 453 32.69 -33.66 3.62
C ILE A 453 34.06 -34.12 3.13
N TYR A 454 34.74 -33.25 2.38
CA TYR A 454 36.12 -33.47 2.00
C TYR A 454 36.96 -33.56 3.28
N THR A 455 37.46 -34.76 3.55
CA THR A 455 38.49 -35.02 4.56
C THR A 455 39.57 -35.85 3.89
N VAL A 456 40.78 -35.82 4.45
CA VAL A 456 41.95 -36.54 3.92
C VAL A 456 41.62 -38.00 3.57
N ASN A 457 40.73 -38.65 4.34
CA ASN A 457 40.42 -40.08 4.21
C ASN A 457 39.03 -40.39 3.57
N ARG A 458 38.22 -39.38 3.24
CA ARG A 458 36.87 -39.56 2.63
C ARG A 458 36.73 -38.91 1.26
N ASN A 459 37.84 -38.63 0.60
CA ASN A 459 37.82 -38.04 -0.72
C ASN A 459 37.60 -39.11 -1.79
N ARG A 460 36.35 -39.48 -2.02
CA ARG A 460 35.97 -40.49 -3.03
C ARG A 460 35.44 -39.90 -4.34
N SER A 461 35.10 -38.61 -4.36
CA SER A 461 34.57 -37.92 -5.53
C SER A 461 35.58 -37.73 -6.67
N PHE A 462 36.86 -38.01 -6.46
CA PHE A 462 37.84 -38.12 -7.55
C PHE A 462 37.74 -39.42 -8.35
N TYR A 463 36.98 -40.41 -7.84
CA TYR A 463 36.81 -41.72 -8.46
C TYR A 463 35.40 -41.93 -9.04
N ASP A 464 34.48 -40.99 -8.83
CA ASP A 464 33.15 -40.91 -9.44
C ASP A 464 33.19 -39.98 -10.66
#